data_AF-A0A963AND9-F1
#
_entry.id   AF-A0A963AND9-F1
#
_cell.length_a   1.000
_cell.length_b   1.000
_cell.length_c   1.000
_cell.angle_alpha   90.00
_cell.angle_beta   90.00
_cell.angle_gamma   90.00
#
_symmetry.space_group_name_H-M   'P 1'
#
loop_
_entity.id
_entity.type
_entity.pdbx_description
1 polymer ?
#
loop_
_entity_poly.entity_id
_entity_poly.type
_entity_poly.pdbx_seq_one_letter_code
_entity_poly.pdbx_strand_id
1 'polypeptide(L)' 'MAEDGSAQSTSVWPLPKFHFQVKWDAEVMSFQEVSGLDMEAQLIEYRHGDSKEFSTMKMPGIKKFGNVTMKKGV' A
#
# COMPACT_ATOMS: atom_id res chain seq x y z
N MET A 1 -6.42 25.04 26.46
CA MET A 1 -5.34 25.38 25.52
C MET A 1 -5.63 24.63 24.24
N ALA A 2 -6.05 25.34 23.18
CA ALA A 2 -6.35 24.70 21.90
C ALA A 2 -5.04 24.26 21.24
N GLU A 3 -4.95 22.99 20.84
CA GLU A 3 -3.87 22.48 20.01
C GLU A 3 -4.00 23.15 18.63
N ASP A 4 -2.98 23.91 18.23
CA ASP A 4 -2.94 24.76 17.02
C ASP A 4 -2.97 23.95 15.70
N GLY A 5 -3.21 22.63 15.74
CA GLY A 5 -3.30 21.75 14.57
C GLY A 5 -2.01 21.64 13.74
N SER A 6 -0.97 22.40 14.09
CA SER A 6 0.33 22.46 13.43
C SER A 6 1.22 21.24 13.71
N ALA A 7 0.90 20.45 14.73
CA ALA A 7 1.54 19.17 15.02
C ALA A 7 0.49 18.07 15.15
N GLN A 8 0.70 16.94 14.46
CA GLN A 8 -0.19 15.77 14.55
C GLN A 8 -0.10 15.18 15.97
N SER A 9 -1.24 15.10 16.68
CA SER A 9 -1.33 14.55 18.03
C SER A 9 -0.76 13.13 18.08
N THR A 10 -0.11 12.75 19.18
CA THR A 10 0.54 11.42 19.34
C THR A 10 -0.41 10.22 19.25
N SER A 11 -1.71 10.47 19.26
CA SER A 11 -2.77 9.48 19.01
C SER A 11 -3.02 9.37 17.51
N VAL A 12 -2.71 8.21 16.95
CA VAL A 12 -2.86 7.92 15.52
C VAL A 12 -4.34 7.81 15.17
N TRP A 13 -4.94 8.92 14.75
CA TRP A 13 -6.26 8.94 14.13
C TRP A 13 -6.15 8.59 12.64
N PRO A 14 -7.13 7.88 12.05
CA PRO A 14 -7.10 7.56 10.63
C PRO A 14 -7.09 8.85 9.81
N LEU A 15 -6.12 8.97 8.92
CA LEU A 15 -5.96 10.14 8.06
C LEU A 15 -7.01 10.15 6.94
N PRO A 16 -7.56 11.32 6.59
CA PRO A 16 -8.47 11.43 5.47
C PRO A 16 -7.75 11.22 4.13
N LYS A 17 -8.41 10.54 3.18
CA LYS A 17 -7.85 10.23 1.84
C LYS A 17 -7.76 11.45 0.90
N PHE A 18 -8.38 12.59 1.22
CA PHE A 18 -8.51 13.70 0.27
C PHE A 18 -7.33 14.68 0.26
N HIS A 19 -6.46 14.69 1.29
CA HIS A 19 -5.34 15.61 1.37
C HIS A 19 -4.01 14.87 1.16
N PHE A 20 -3.50 14.93 -0.07
CA PHE A 20 -2.25 14.29 -0.46
C PHE A 20 -1.50 15.16 -1.48
N GLN A 21 -0.18 14.96 -1.56
CA GLN A 21 0.69 15.62 -2.52
C GLN A 21 1.45 14.55 -3.31
N VAL A 22 1.44 14.66 -4.65
CA VAL A 22 2.27 13.82 -5.51
C VAL A 22 3.47 14.64 -5.97
N LYS A 23 4.67 14.16 -5.65
CA LYS A 23 5.93 14.73 -6.12
C LYS A 23 6.57 13.78 -7.11
N TRP A 24 7.00 14.32 -8.24
CA TRP A 24 7.85 13.61 -9.18
C TRP A 24 9.13 14.41 -9.33
N ASP A 25 10.19 13.90 -8.71
CA ASP A 25 11.44 14.63 -8.57
C ASP A 25 11.21 16.01 -7.90
N ALA A 26 11.61 17.11 -8.53
CA ALA A 26 11.38 18.47 -8.04
C ALA A 26 9.95 19.01 -8.29
N GLU A 27 9.17 18.39 -9.17
CA GLU A 27 7.88 18.92 -9.62
C GLU A 27 6.72 18.40 -8.76
N VAL A 28 5.81 19.31 -8.39
CA VAL A 28 4.59 18.97 -7.66
C VAL A 28 3.43 18.86 -8.64
N MET A 29 2.79 17.69 -8.67
CA MET A 29 1.63 17.42 -9.52
C MET A 29 0.37 17.20 -8.70
N SER A 30 -0.74 17.76 -9.18
CA SER A 30 -2.05 17.64 -8.56
C SER A 30 -2.91 16.61 -9.29
N PHE A 31 -3.43 15.63 -8.55
CA PHE A 31 -4.32 14.58 -9.04
C PHE A 31 -5.59 14.52 -8.20
N GLN A 32 -6.68 14.05 -8.79
CA GLN A 32 -7.95 13.80 -8.10
C GLN A 32 -7.91 12.50 -7.31
N GLU A 33 -7.27 11.47 -7.86
CA GLU A 33 -7.15 10.16 -7.23
C GLU A 33 -5.82 9.50 -7.60
N VAL A 34 -5.20 8.86 -6.61
CA VAL A 34 -4.05 7.96 -6.78
C VAL A 34 -4.41 6.60 -6.17
N SER A 35 -4.22 5.53 -6.93
CA SER A 35 -4.51 4.15 -6.52
C SER A 35 -3.47 3.18 -7.09
N GLY A 36 -3.48 1.92 -6.64
CA GLY A 36 -2.57 0.88 -7.14
C GLY A 36 -1.19 0.87 -6.46
N LEU A 37 -1.05 1.50 -5.29
CA LEU A 37 0.13 1.39 -4.41
C LEU A 37 0.02 0.15 -3.52
N ASP A 38 -0.25 -0.99 -4.13
CA ASP A 38 -0.35 -2.28 -3.46
C ASP A 38 0.86 -3.17 -3.79
N MET A 39 1.18 -4.03 -2.82
CA MET A 39 2.23 -5.02 -2.93
C MET A 39 1.63 -6.36 -2.54
N GLU A 40 1.66 -7.31 -3.47
CA GLU A 40 1.14 -8.65 -3.26
C GLU A 40 2.28 -9.66 -3.29
N ALA A 41 2.37 -10.50 -2.26
CA ALA A 41 3.28 -11.64 -2.27
C ALA A 41 2.56 -12.83 -2.91
N GLN A 42 3.04 -13.30 -4.07
CA GLN A 42 2.44 -14.46 -4.70
C GLN A 42 2.74 -15.70 -3.88
N LEU A 43 1.70 -16.40 -3.42
CA LEU A 43 1.86 -17.60 -2.61
C LEU A 43 2.32 -18.79 -3.48
N ILE A 44 3.40 -19.44 -3.07
CA ILE A 44 3.84 -20.71 -3.65
C ILE A 44 3.36 -21.84 -2.73
N GLU A 45 2.49 -22.69 -3.24
CA GLU A 45 2.01 -23.86 -2.54
C GLU A 45 2.85 -25.07 -2.93
N TYR A 46 3.52 -25.67 -1.95
CA TYR A 46 4.31 -26.88 -2.15
C TYR A 46 3.84 -28.00 -1.22
N ARG A 47 3.76 -29.22 -1.76
CA ARG A 47 3.51 -30.43 -0.99
C ARG A 47 4.60 -31.44 -1.29
N HIS A 48 5.30 -31.86 -0.25
CA HIS A 48 6.21 -32.99 -0.33
C HIS A 48 5.42 -34.30 -0.24
N GLY A 49 5.73 -35.29 -1.08
CA GLY A 49 4.97 -36.54 -1.18
C GLY A 49 4.95 -37.37 0.11
N ASP A 50 5.99 -37.26 0.94
CA ASP A 50 6.18 -38.00 2.19
C ASP A 50 5.91 -37.15 3.46
N SER A 51 5.23 -36.01 3.31
CA SER A 51 4.94 -35.13 4.45
C SER A 51 3.89 -35.75 5.39
N LYS A 52 4.20 -35.83 6.68
CA LYS A 52 3.29 -36.34 7.74
C LYS A 52 2.09 -35.42 7.96
N GLU A 53 2.23 -34.15 7.62
CA GLU A 53 1.14 -33.16 7.63
C GLU A 53 0.47 -33.13 6.24
N PHE A 54 -0.84 -33.37 6.20
CA PHE A 54 -1.67 -33.41 4.98
C PHE A 54 -1.99 -32.05 4.37
N SER A 55 -1.34 -30.98 4.84
CA SER A 55 -1.58 -29.60 4.43
C SER A 55 -0.53 -29.11 3.43
N THR A 56 -0.92 -28.25 2.50
CA THR A 56 0.02 -27.56 1.60
C THR A 56 0.84 -26.53 2.37
N MET A 57 2.17 -26.57 2.22
CA MET A 57 3.03 -25.54 2.79
C MET A 57 2.94 -24.28 1.94
N LYS A 58 2.60 -23.17 2.61
CA LYS A 58 2.39 -21.86 1.99
C LYS A 58 3.65 -21.02 2.17
N MET A 59 4.46 -20.92 1.11
CA MET A 59 5.66 -20.09 1.11
C MET A 59 5.40 -18.76 0.40
N PRO A 60 5.80 -17.61 0.95
CA PRO A 60 5.73 -16.34 0.25
C PRO A 60 6.72 -16.37 -0.92
N GLY A 61 6.21 -16.25 -2.14
CA GLY A 61 6.99 -16.21 -3.36
C GLY A 61 7.40 -14.79 -3.76
N ILE A 62 7.46 -14.55 -5.06
CA ILE A 62 7.90 -13.28 -5.64
C ILE A 62 6.90 -12.18 -5.30
N LYS A 63 7.41 -11.03 -4.83
CA LYS A 63 6.61 -9.82 -4.62
C LYS A 63 6.23 -9.22 -5.97
N LYS A 64 4.92 -9.14 -6.23
CA LYS A 64 4.37 -8.39 -7.37
C LYS A 64 3.93 -7.02 -6.90
N PHE A 65 4.18 -6.04 -7.76
CA PHE A 65 3.78 -4.66 -7.55
C PHE A 65 2.64 -4.35 -8.53
N GLY A 66 1.57 -3.75 -8.04
CA GLY A 66 0.47 -3.26 -8.86
C GLY A 66 0.90 -2.08 -9.74
N ASN A 67 0.10 -1.80 -10.77
CA ASN A 67 0.28 -0.59 -11.58
C ASN A 67 -0.33 0.61 -10.86
N VAL A 68 0.48 1.66 -10.65
CA VAL A 68 0.00 2.92 -10.07
C VAL A 68 -0.86 3.67 -11.10
N THR A 69 -2.10 3.99 -10.72
CA THR A 69 -3.04 4.74 -11.56
C THR A 69 -3.31 6.10 -10.92
N MET A 70 -3.16 7.17 -11.72
CA MET A 70 -3.39 8.55 -11.30
C MET A 70 -4.44 9.18 -12.21
N LYS A 71 -5.51 9.76 -11.63
CA LYS A 71 -6.58 10.45 -12.39
C LYS A 71 -6.49 11.95 -12.15
N LYS A 72 -6.58 12.73 -13.22
CA LYS A 72 -6.63 14.20 -13.20
C LYS A 72 -7.74 14.67 -14.15
N GLY A 73 -8.52 15.67 -13.73
CA GLY A 73 -9.45 16.36 -14.63
C GLY A 73 -8.71 17.31 -15.58
N VAL A 74 -9.28 17.53 -16.77
CA VAL A 74 -8.84 18.59 -17.69
C VAL A 74 -9.36 19.94 -17.21
#